data_AF-A0A7J5ZHT9-F1
#
_entry.id   AF-A0A7J5ZHT9-F1
#
_cell.length_a   1.000
_cell.length_b   1.000
_cell.length_c   1.000
_cell.angle_alpha   90.00
_cell.angle_beta   90.00
_cell.angle_gamma   90.00
#
_symmetry.space_group_name_H-M   'P 1'
#
loop_
_entity.id
_entity.type
_entity.pdbx_description
1 polymer ?
#
loop_
_entity_poly.entity_id
_entity_poly.type
_entity_poly.pdbx_seq_one_letter_code
_entity_poly.pdbx_strand_id
1 'polypeptide(L)'
;MKQRNLSLMELLHHFFPEMRKLELLDCDSYTVVLIFDGLDECRLPLHFQKNERLCDVTESASVDVLLTNLIKRNLLPSALLWITSRPGAANQIPPECVDQVTEDQ
;
A
#
# COMPACT_ATOMS: atom_id res chain seq x y z
N MET A 1 -1.94 -2.24 -16.13
CA MET A 1 -1.53 -2.56 -14.74
C MET A 1 -2.55 -3.38 -13.99
N LYS A 2 -3.84 -3.01 -13.96
CA LYS A 2 -4.87 -3.71 -13.14
C LYS A 2 -5.06 -5.22 -13.36
N GLN A 3 -4.54 -5.81 -14.43
CA GLN A 3 -4.66 -7.24 -14.77
C GLN A 3 -3.33 -8.00 -14.76
N ARG A 4 -2.22 -7.34 -14.38
CA ARG A 4 -0.90 -7.98 -14.33
C ARG A 4 -0.47 -8.06 -12.87
N ASN A 5 0.01 -9.23 -12.48
CA ASN A 5 0.67 -9.38 -11.19
C ASN A 5 2.05 -8.73 -11.26
N LEU A 6 2.34 -7.89 -10.28
CA LEU A 6 3.60 -7.20 -10.10
C LEU A 6 3.97 -7.27 -8.63
N SER A 7 5.25 -7.28 -8.31
CA SER A 7 5.69 -7.06 -6.94
C SER A 7 5.62 -5.58 -6.58
N LEU A 8 5.71 -5.27 -5.29
CA LEU A 8 5.78 -3.87 -4.84
C LEU A 8 7.02 -3.20 -5.43
N MET A 9 8.16 -3.89 -5.44
CA MET A 9 9.40 -3.36 -6.02
C MET A 9 9.29 -3.12 -7.52
N GLU A 10 8.67 -4.04 -8.27
CA GLU A 10 8.42 -3.84 -9.70
C GLU A 10 7.53 -2.62 -9.97
N LEU A 11 6.50 -2.41 -9.14
CA LEU A 11 5.61 -1.25 -9.24
C LEU A 11 6.38 0.05 -8.97
N LEU A 12 7.14 0.09 -7.88
CA LEU A 12 7.95 1.23 -7.48
C LEU A 12 8.99 1.59 -8.55
N HIS A 13 9.68 0.61 -9.11
CA HIS A 13 10.63 0.83 -10.21
C HIS A 13 10.00 1.29 -11.52
N HIS A 14 8.76 0.88 -11.77
CA HIS A 14 8.07 1.29 -12.99
C HIS A 14 7.77 2.79 -12.95
N PHE A 15 7.32 3.29 -11.81
CA PHE A 15 6.96 4.70 -11.64
C PHE A 15 8.14 5.59 -11.24
N PHE A 16 9.12 5.03 -10.52
CA PHE A 16 10.29 5.72 -10.00
C PHE A 16 11.56 4.89 -10.27
N PRO A 17 12.05 4.84 -11.53
CA PRO A 17 13.23 4.06 -11.90
C PRO A 17 14.48 4.39 -11.08
N GLU A 18 14.57 5.60 -10.54
CA GLU A 18 15.65 6.09 -9.67
C GLU A 18 15.74 5.29 -8.37
N MET A 19 14.61 4.72 -7.90
CA MET A 19 14.56 3.93 -6.67
C MET A 19 15.22 2.55 -6.78
N ARG A 20 15.61 2.11 -7.99
CA ARG A 20 16.46 0.92 -8.16
C ARG A 20 17.78 1.01 -7.40
N LYS A 21 18.27 2.23 -7.17
CA LYS A 21 19.47 2.46 -6.36
C LYS A 21 19.21 2.31 -4.87
N LEU A 22 17.97 2.57 -4.44
CA LEU A 22 17.56 2.41 -3.06
C LEU A 22 17.45 0.93 -2.70
N GLU A 23 17.20 0.00 -3.62
CA GLU A 23 17.18 -1.44 -3.29
C GLU A 23 18.50 -2.02 -2.77
N LEU A 24 19.63 -1.39 -3.14
CA LEU A 24 20.93 -1.75 -2.58
C LEU A 24 21.03 -1.39 -1.09
N LEU A 25 20.10 -0.59 -0.60
CA LEU A 25 20.01 -0.07 0.74
C LEU A 25 18.71 -0.60 1.34
N ASP A 26 18.81 -1.48 2.34
CA ASP A 26 17.65 -2.10 2.99
C ASP A 26 16.52 -1.08 3.24
N CYS A 27 15.30 -1.32 2.75
CA CYS A 27 14.18 -0.38 2.93
C CYS A 27 13.90 -0.10 4.41
N ASP A 28 14.25 -1.04 5.29
CA ASP A 28 14.13 -0.88 6.75
C ASP A 28 15.18 0.09 7.32
N SER A 29 16.22 0.44 6.55
CA SER A 29 17.19 1.48 6.92
C SER A 29 16.68 2.90 6.70
N TYR A 30 15.52 3.06 6.04
CA TYR A 30 14.90 4.35 5.77
C TYR A 30 13.54 4.50 6.46
N THR A 31 13.23 5.72 6.88
CA THR A 31 11.86 6.08 7.20
C THR A 31 11.08 6.26 5.90
N VAL A 32 10.21 5.29 5.59
CA VAL A 32 9.35 5.32 4.41
C VAL A 32 7.98 5.89 4.80
N VAL A 33 7.52 6.88 4.04
CA VAL A 33 6.16 7.43 4.13
C VAL A 33 5.45 7.20 2.80
N LEU A 34 4.32 6.52 2.83
CA LEU A 34 3.46 6.27 1.67
C LEU A 34 2.18 7.09 1.82
N ILE A 35 1.92 7.96 0.84
CA ILE A 35 0.72 8.78 0.79
C ILE A 35 -0.18 8.25 -0.33
N PHE A 36 -1.34 7.71 0.04
CA PHE A 36 -2.37 7.30 -0.90
C PHE A 36 -3.43 8.39 -1.01
N ASP A 37 -3.40 9.12 -2.12
CA ASP A 37 -4.34 10.20 -2.37
C ASP A 37 -5.59 9.69 -3.10
N GLY A 38 -6.78 10.00 -2.57
CA GLY A 38 -8.06 9.73 -3.22
C GLY A 38 -8.46 8.25 -3.24
N LEU A 39 -8.45 7.57 -2.08
CA LEU A 39 -8.89 6.16 -1.99
C LEU A 39 -10.31 5.92 -2.52
N ASP A 40 -11.18 6.91 -2.47
CA ASP A 40 -12.56 6.84 -2.97
C ASP A 40 -12.67 6.75 -4.50
N GLU A 41 -11.63 7.16 -5.23
CA GLU A 41 -11.51 6.96 -6.68
C GLU A 41 -10.84 5.61 -7.01
N CYS A 42 -10.34 4.90 -6.00
CA CYS A 42 -9.77 3.57 -6.15
C CYS A 42 -10.88 2.56 -6.42
N ARG A 43 -10.97 2.10 -7.68
CA ARG A 43 -11.96 1.08 -8.11
C ARG A 43 -11.56 -0.36 -7.76
N LEU A 44 -10.62 -0.54 -6.84
CA LEU A 44 -10.21 -1.85 -6.37
C LEU A 44 -11.18 -2.34 -5.28
N PRO A 45 -11.44 -3.64 -5.17
CA PRO A 45 -12.41 -4.16 -4.22
C PRO A 45 -11.95 -4.15 -2.76
N LEU A 46 -10.65 -3.97 -2.50
CA LEU A 46 -10.02 -3.91 -1.17
C LEU A 46 -10.45 -5.07 -0.27
N HIS A 47 -10.31 -6.31 -0.77
CA HIS A 47 -10.77 -7.50 -0.07
C HIS A 47 -9.84 -7.93 1.09
N PHE A 48 -9.75 -7.12 2.15
CA PHE A 48 -8.85 -7.31 3.31
C PHE A 48 -8.89 -8.70 3.98
N GLN A 49 -10.06 -9.37 3.92
CA GLN A 49 -10.24 -10.72 4.48
C GLN A 49 -9.92 -11.86 3.50
N LYS A 50 -10.05 -11.63 2.18
CA LYS A 50 -9.86 -12.68 1.16
C LYS A 50 -8.50 -12.62 0.48
N ASN A 51 -7.89 -11.44 0.44
CA ASN A 51 -6.57 -11.27 -0.16
C ASN A 51 -5.53 -12.05 0.65
N GLU A 52 -4.66 -12.74 -0.09
CA GLU A 52 -3.55 -13.48 0.47
C GLU A 52 -2.61 -12.55 1.24
N ARG A 53 -1.96 -13.09 2.27
CA ARG A 53 -0.96 -12.38 3.05
C ARG A 53 0.37 -12.42 2.30
N LEU A 54 0.97 -11.26 2.08
CA LEU A 54 2.30 -11.11 1.49
C LEU A 54 3.24 -10.44 2.49
N CYS A 55 4.43 -11.00 2.67
CA CYS A 55 5.43 -10.45 3.60
C CYS A 55 6.73 -10.06 2.89
N ASP A 56 6.92 -10.46 1.64
CA ASP A 56 8.09 -10.12 0.84
C ASP A 56 7.69 -9.16 -0.29
N VAL A 57 8.40 -8.03 -0.36
CA VAL A 57 8.16 -6.95 -1.35
C VAL A 57 8.48 -7.37 -2.78
N THR A 58 9.17 -8.50 -2.97
CA THR A 58 9.50 -9.09 -4.27
C THR A 58 8.46 -10.10 -4.78
N GLU A 59 7.51 -10.52 -3.94
CA GLU A 59 6.41 -11.41 -4.34
C GLU A 59 5.43 -10.68 -5.26
N SER A 60 5.16 -11.24 -6.44
CA SER A 60 4.24 -10.64 -7.42
C SER A 60 2.78 -10.97 -7.12
N ALA A 61 1.93 -9.95 -7.02
CA ALA A 61 0.50 -10.12 -6.82
C ALA A 61 -0.30 -9.03 -7.54
N SER A 62 -1.63 -9.11 -7.44
CA SER A 62 -2.49 -8.03 -7.94
C SER A 62 -2.30 -6.76 -7.11
N VAL A 63 -2.58 -5.59 -7.70
CA VAL A 63 -2.51 -4.31 -6.99
C VAL A 63 -3.44 -4.25 -5.77
N ASP A 64 -4.59 -4.95 -5.82
CA ASP A 64 -5.52 -5.05 -4.69
C ASP A 64 -4.89 -5.80 -3.50
N VAL A 65 -4.20 -6.91 -3.79
CA VAL A 65 -3.46 -7.68 -2.79
C VAL A 65 -2.31 -6.85 -2.22
N LEU A 66 -1.52 -6.17 -3.06
CA LEU A 66 -0.43 -5.30 -2.60
C LEU A 66 -0.94 -4.19 -1.66
N LEU A 67 -1.99 -3.48 -2.07
CA LEU A 67 -2.54 -2.34 -1.31
C LEU A 67 -3.09 -2.79 0.04
N THR A 68 -3.86 -3.88 0.06
CA THR A 68 -4.39 -4.42 1.34
C THR A 68 -3.28 -4.92 2.25
N ASN A 69 -2.18 -5.47 1.73
CA ASN A 69 -1.04 -5.89 2.55
C ASN A 69 -0.18 -4.74 3.06
N LEU A 70 -0.07 -3.63 2.33
CA LEU A 70 0.54 -2.39 2.82
C LEU A 70 -0.29 -1.80 3.97
N ILE A 71 -1.60 -1.68 3.79
CA ILE A 71 -2.51 -1.15 4.83
C ILE A 71 -2.53 -2.05 6.07
N LYS A 72 -2.50 -3.38 5.90
CA LYS A 72 -2.39 -4.35 7.01
C LYS A 72 -0.97 -4.46 7.59
N ARG A 73 0.00 -3.69 7.08
CA ARG A 73 1.42 -3.72 7.50
C ARG A 73 2.10 -5.08 7.36
N ASN A 74 1.61 -5.95 6.46
CA ASN A 74 2.33 -7.18 6.14
C ASN A 74 3.53 -6.89 5.21
N LEU A 75 3.36 -5.94 4.29
CA LEU A 75 4.44 -5.37 3.49
C LEU A 75 4.89 -4.05 4.11
N LEU A 76 6.20 -3.85 4.20
CA LEU A 76 6.82 -2.66 4.79
C LEU A 76 6.23 -2.30 6.17
N PRO A 77 6.34 -3.19 7.17
CA PRO A 77 5.69 -3.01 8.47
C PRO A 77 6.09 -1.71 9.19
N SER A 78 7.27 -1.18 8.90
CA SER A 78 7.82 0.06 9.47
C SER A 78 7.39 1.32 8.72
N ALA A 79 6.71 1.21 7.57
CA ALA A 79 6.30 2.36 6.79
C ALA A 79 5.12 3.10 7.44
N LEU A 80 5.16 4.44 7.38
CA LEU A 80 4.03 5.28 7.75
C LEU A 80 3.11 5.44 6.55
N LEU A 81 1.82 5.20 6.74
CA LEU A 81 0.81 5.33 5.70
C LEU A 81 -0.11 6.51 6.01
N TRP A 82 -0.28 7.40 5.03
CA TRP A 82 -1.29 8.46 5.06
C TRP A 82 -2.27 8.24 3.91
N ILE A 83 -3.57 8.23 4.19
CA ILE A 83 -4.61 7.99 3.19
C ILE A 83 -5.59 9.16 3.21
N THR A 84 -5.83 9.78 2.07
CA THR A 84 -6.91 10.77 1.90
C THR A 84 -8.08 10.09 1.20
N SER A 85 -9.29 10.37 1.67
CA SER A 85 -10.49 9.81 1.05
C SER A 85 -11.75 10.53 1.49
N ARG A 86 -12.80 10.48 0.66
CA ARG A 86 -14.16 10.72 1.14
C ARG A 86 -14.54 9.71 2.24
N PRO A 87 -15.26 10.13 3.29
CA PRO A 87 -15.58 9.27 4.44
C PRO A 87 -16.18 7.89 4.06
N GLY A 88 -17.03 7.86 3.03
CA GLY A 88 -17.69 6.63 2.59
C GLY A 88 -16.72 5.52 2.14
N ALA A 89 -15.59 5.88 1.52
CA ALA A 89 -14.61 4.90 1.07
C ALA A 89 -13.56 4.57 2.13
N ALA A 90 -13.22 5.53 3.01
CA ALA A 90 -12.34 5.30 4.16
C ALA A 90 -12.86 4.18 5.07
N ASN A 91 -14.19 4.07 5.21
CA ASN A 91 -14.85 3.02 6.00
C ASN A 91 -14.63 1.59 5.49
N GLN A 92 -14.04 1.41 4.31
CA GLN A 92 -13.63 0.09 3.82
C GLN A 92 -12.36 -0.43 4.51
N ILE A 93 -11.56 0.46 5.11
CA ILE A 93 -10.36 0.09 5.84
C ILE A 93 -10.78 -0.50 7.19
N PRO A 94 -10.29 -1.69 7.57
CA PRO A 94 -10.56 -2.26 8.89
C PRO A 94 -10.04 -1.33 9.99
N PRO A 95 -10.83 -1.08 11.05
CA PRO A 95 -10.45 -0.14 12.12
C PRO A 95 -9.14 -0.53 12.81
N GLU A 96 -8.81 -1.83 12.87
CA GLU A 96 -7.54 -2.33 13.41
C GLU A 96 -6.31 -1.93 12.57
N CYS A 97 -6.50 -1.45 11.35
CA CYS A 97 -5.44 -0.94 10.48
C CYS A 97 -5.27 0.60 10.58
N VAL A 98 -6.06 1.27 11.44
CA VAL A 98 -6.11 2.74 11.52
C VAL A 98 -5.63 3.21 12.89
N ASP A 99 -4.51 3.95 12.91
CA ASP A 99 -3.99 4.54 14.15
C ASP A 99 -4.62 5.90 14.46
N GLN A 100 -4.90 6.71 13.43
CA GLN A 100 -5.42 8.06 13.57
C GLN A 100 -6.34 8.41 12.39
N VAL A 101 -7.39 9.17 12.68
CA VAL A 101 -8.29 9.79 11.69
C VAL A 101 -8.31 11.29 11.93
N THR A 102 -8.25 12.05 10.84
CA THR A 102 -8.46 13.50 10.83
C THR A 102 -9.58 13.79 9.85
N GLU A 103 -10.58 14.56 10.29
CA GLU A 103 -11.69 15.04 9.46
C GLU A 103 -11.53 16.54 9.23
N ASP A 104 -11.41 16.94 7.95
CA ASP A 104 -11.45 18.36 7.59
C ASP A 104 -12.92 18.83 7.65
N GLN A 105 -13.19 19.86 8.46
CA GLN A 105 -14.51 20.47 8.63
C GLN A 105 -14.86 21.48 7.53
#